data_AF-A0A2W0F8N3-F1
#
_entry.id   AF-A0A2W0F8N3-F1
#
_cell.length_a   1.000
_cell.length_b   1.000
_cell.length_c   1.000
_cell.angle_alpha   90.00
_cell.angle_beta   90.00
_cell.angle_gamma   90.00
#
_symmetry.space_group_name_H-M   'P 1'
#
loop_
_entity.id
_entity.type
_entity.pdbx_description
1 polymer ?
#
loop_
_entity_poly.entity_id
_entity_poly.type
_entity_poly.pdbx_seq_one_letter_code
_entity_poly.pdbx_strand_id
1 'polypeptide(L)'
;MVHNGNVGIDTITVTVNVTPTNDTPVGEDVSTETQEETAVSGQLTATDVDGDNLTFKPGTNPKNGRVTINADGSREYVPNPEFNGEDSFTVVVDE
;
A
#
# COMPACT_ATOMS: atom_id res chain seq x y z
N MET A 1 -25.92 71.65 5.42
CA MET A 1 -25.15 70.42 5.69
C MET A 1 -25.78 69.29 4.90
N VAL A 2 -25.06 68.70 3.97
CA VAL A 2 -25.38 67.37 3.44
C VAL A 2 -24.06 66.72 3.04
N HIS A 3 -23.63 65.71 3.81
CA HIS A 3 -22.55 64.81 3.45
C HIS A 3 -23.23 63.54 2.94
N ASN A 4 -23.15 63.28 1.64
CA ASN A 4 -23.73 62.10 1.00
C ASN A 4 -22.91 60.88 1.45
N GLY A 5 -23.45 60.12 2.41
CA GLY A 5 -22.78 58.99 3.02
C GLY A 5 -22.34 57.97 1.97
N ASN A 6 -21.03 57.75 1.90
CA ASN A 6 -20.44 56.63 1.18
C ASN A 6 -20.99 55.33 1.78
N VAL A 7 -21.55 54.47 0.91
CA VAL A 7 -21.91 53.10 1.29
C VAL A 7 -20.61 52.33 1.47
N GLY A 8 -20.13 52.25 2.72
CA GLY A 8 -18.94 51.49 3.06
C GLY A 8 -19.21 50.01 2.84
N ILE A 9 -18.46 49.40 1.91
CA ILE A 9 -18.43 47.95 1.74
C ILE A 9 -17.40 47.42 2.73
N ASP A 10 -17.85 46.58 3.66
CA ASP A 10 -17.00 45.82 4.57
C ASP A 10 -16.91 44.38 4.07
N THR A 11 -15.72 43.79 4.10
CA THR A 11 -15.49 42.43 3.58
C THR A 11 -14.79 41.62 4.66
N ILE A 12 -15.42 40.52 5.07
CA ILE A 12 -14.85 39.58 6.04
C ILE A 12 -14.28 38.39 5.28
N THR A 13 -12.99 38.13 5.45
CA THR A 13 -12.33 36.93 4.91
C THR A 13 -12.51 35.78 5.89
N VAL A 14 -13.09 34.67 5.42
CA VAL A 14 -13.10 33.41 6.15
C VAL A 14 -11.93 32.57 5.66
N THR A 15 -10.99 32.26 6.55
CA THR A 15 -9.90 31.33 6.27
C THR A 15 -10.28 29.95 6.80
N VAL A 16 -10.30 28.96 5.90
CA VAL A 16 -10.50 27.54 6.25
C VAL A 16 -9.17 26.84 6.06
N ASN A 17 -8.69 26.19 7.14
CA ASN A 17 -7.53 25.32 7.07
C ASN A 17 -8.03 23.87 6.96
N VAL A 18 -7.72 23.22 5.84
CA VAL A 18 -7.94 21.79 5.65
C VAL A 18 -6.62 21.08 5.93
N THR A 19 -6.61 20.16 6.88
CA THR A 19 -5.44 19.33 7.18
C THR A 19 -5.51 18.05 6.36
N PRO A 20 -4.39 17.59 5.76
CA PRO A 20 -4.34 16.28 5.13
C PRO A 20 -4.57 15.17 6.17
N THR A 21 -5.16 14.05 5.74
CA THR A 21 -5.29 12.81 6.51
C THR A 21 -4.33 11.79 5.92
N ASN A 22 -3.64 11.02 6.76
CA ASN A 22 -2.81 9.90 6.28
C ASN A 22 -3.70 8.87 5.59
N ASP A 23 -3.40 8.55 4.34
CA ASP A 23 -4.03 7.51 3.57
C ASP A 23 -3.29 6.17 3.80
N THR A 24 -3.98 5.05 3.61
CA THR A 24 -3.35 3.72 3.80
C THR A 24 -2.61 3.28 2.54
N PRO A 25 -1.50 2.54 2.66
CA PRO A 25 -0.76 2.04 1.52
C PRO A 25 -1.58 1.04 0.68
N VAL A 26 -1.31 1.03 -0.62
CA VAL A 26 -1.96 0.16 -1.61
C VAL A 26 -0.92 -0.75 -2.26
N GLY A 27 -1.07 -2.07 -2.09
CA GLY A 27 -0.28 -3.09 -2.78
C GLY A 27 -0.97 -3.62 -4.03
N GLU A 28 -0.20 -4.28 -4.90
CA GLU A 28 -0.71 -4.99 -6.08
C GLU A 28 -0.68 -6.51 -5.88
N ASP A 29 -1.71 -7.20 -6.39
CA ASP A 29 -1.73 -8.66 -6.43
C ASP A 29 -0.70 -9.19 -7.42
N VAL A 30 0.02 -10.24 -7.04
CA VAL A 30 1.05 -10.87 -7.86
C VAL A 30 0.72 -12.34 -8.11
N SER A 31 0.62 -12.73 -9.38
CA SER A 31 0.53 -14.13 -9.81
C SER A 31 1.89 -14.64 -10.30
N THR A 32 2.23 -15.89 -10.01
CA THR A 32 3.48 -16.50 -10.48
C THR A 32 3.30 -18.00 -10.67
N GLU A 33 3.93 -18.54 -11.70
CA GLU A 33 3.99 -19.98 -11.97
C GLU A 33 5.42 -20.48 -11.75
N THR A 34 5.54 -21.71 -11.25
CA THR A 34 6.81 -22.42 -11.12
C THR A 34 6.58 -23.90 -11.34
N GLN A 35 7.64 -24.65 -11.65
CA GLN A 35 7.58 -26.11 -11.69
C GLN A 35 7.53 -26.66 -10.26
N GLU A 36 7.07 -27.90 -10.12
CA GLU A 36 7.16 -28.63 -8.86
C GLU A 36 8.58 -28.59 -8.31
N GLU A 37 8.69 -28.48 -6.98
CA GLU A 37 9.97 -28.45 -6.25
C GLU A 37 10.92 -27.30 -6.62
N THR A 38 10.47 -26.35 -7.46
CA THR A 38 11.29 -25.24 -7.94
C THR A 38 10.91 -23.97 -7.21
N ALA A 39 11.87 -23.43 -6.45
CA ALA A 39 11.71 -22.15 -5.78
C ALA A 39 11.54 -21.01 -6.80
N VAL A 40 10.70 -20.03 -6.47
CA VAL A 40 10.50 -18.83 -7.28
C VAL A 40 10.61 -17.58 -6.44
N SER A 41 11.45 -16.66 -6.90
CA SER A 41 11.67 -15.36 -6.28
C SER A 41 10.92 -14.26 -7.01
N GLY A 42 10.66 -13.15 -6.33
CA GLY A 42 10.05 -11.97 -6.93
C GLY A 42 10.16 -10.75 -6.02
N GLN A 43 9.68 -9.63 -6.54
CA GLN A 43 9.64 -8.34 -5.84
C GLN A 43 8.19 -7.91 -5.70
N LEU A 44 7.80 -7.49 -4.50
CA LEU A 44 6.52 -6.86 -4.23
C LEU A 44 6.64 -5.34 -4.33
N THR A 45 5.56 -4.71 -4.75
CA THR A 45 5.45 -3.26 -4.89
C THR A 45 4.18 -2.77 -4.24
N ALA A 46 4.26 -1.59 -3.64
CA ALA A 46 3.14 -0.87 -3.06
C ALA A 46 3.38 0.63 -3.21
N THR A 47 2.31 1.41 -3.14
CA THR A 47 2.33 2.87 -3.22
C THR A 47 1.52 3.46 -2.09
N ASP A 48 1.98 4.57 -1.58
CA ASP A 48 1.23 5.42 -0.67
C ASP A 48 1.13 6.83 -1.27
N VAL A 49 -0.03 7.46 -1.15
CA VAL A 49 -0.30 8.77 -1.79
C VAL A 49 0.32 9.94 -1.04
N ASP A 50 0.54 9.79 0.27
CA ASP A 50 1.27 10.74 1.10
C ASP A 50 2.81 10.62 0.89
N GLY A 51 3.24 9.50 0.31
CA GLY A 51 4.63 9.25 -0.04
C GLY A 51 5.44 8.64 1.10
N ASP A 52 4.75 7.99 2.05
CA ASP A 52 5.37 7.33 3.19
C ASP A 52 6.26 6.15 2.76
N ASN A 53 7.26 5.85 3.60
CA ASN A 53 8.21 4.78 3.31
C ASN A 53 7.63 3.41 3.70
N LEU A 54 7.32 2.60 2.70
CA LEU A 54 6.64 1.33 2.93
C LEU A 54 7.59 0.16 3.22
N THR A 55 7.12 -0.78 4.03
CA THR A 55 7.77 -2.05 4.32
C THR A 55 6.81 -3.24 4.17
N PHE A 56 7.35 -4.42 3.89
CA PHE A 56 6.56 -5.63 3.68
C PHE A 56 6.76 -6.65 4.82
N LYS A 57 5.67 -7.30 5.24
CA LYS A 57 5.68 -8.31 6.30
C LYS A 57 4.82 -9.53 5.93
N PRO A 58 5.16 -10.74 6.40
CA PRO A 58 4.31 -11.91 6.18
C PRO A 58 2.88 -11.69 6.74
N GLY A 59 1.87 -12.06 5.95
CA GLY A 59 0.47 -12.11 6.38
C GLY A 59 0.07 -13.54 6.74
N THR A 60 -0.81 -14.15 5.94
CA THR A 60 -1.13 -15.58 6.06
C THR A 60 -0.03 -16.41 5.40
N ASN A 61 0.11 -17.66 5.85
CA ASN A 61 1.04 -18.60 5.24
C ASN A 61 0.36 -19.39 4.10
N PRO A 62 1.15 -19.81 3.09
CA PRO A 62 0.70 -20.80 2.12
C PRO A 62 0.39 -22.14 2.80
N LYS A 63 -0.49 -22.93 2.18
CA LYS A 63 -0.83 -24.28 2.68
C LYS A 63 0.09 -25.35 2.09
N ASN A 64 0.59 -25.13 0.87
CA ASN A 64 1.29 -26.14 0.08
C ASN A 64 2.72 -25.71 -0.29
N GLY A 65 3.30 -24.82 0.50
CA GLY A 65 4.68 -24.40 0.38
C GLY A 65 5.11 -23.58 1.58
N ARG A 66 6.26 -22.92 1.45
CA ARG A 66 6.74 -21.90 2.40
C ARG A 66 7.06 -20.62 1.65
N VAL A 67 6.88 -19.49 2.32
CA VAL A 67 7.24 -18.19 1.79
C VAL A 67 8.13 -17.43 2.77
N THR A 68 9.16 -16.77 2.24
CA THR A 68 9.93 -15.75 2.93
C THR A 68 9.57 -14.40 2.32
N ILE A 69 9.23 -13.42 3.16
CA ILE A 69 9.00 -12.03 2.78
C ILE A 69 10.00 -11.17 3.54
N ASN A 70 10.78 -10.37 2.82
CA ASN A 70 11.69 -9.39 3.41
C ASN A 70 11.06 -8.00 3.41
N ALA A 71 11.54 -7.12 4.30
CA ALA A 71 11.00 -5.77 4.47
C ALA A 71 11.12 -4.89 3.22
N ASP A 72 12.10 -5.17 2.35
CA ASP A 72 12.31 -4.48 1.07
C ASP A 72 11.35 -4.98 -0.04
N GLY A 73 10.48 -5.95 0.27
CA GLY A 73 9.52 -6.55 -0.65
C GLY A 73 10.08 -7.70 -1.47
N SER A 74 11.36 -8.05 -1.32
CA SER A 74 11.88 -9.27 -1.92
C SER A 74 11.22 -10.50 -1.26
N ARG A 75 10.80 -11.45 -2.10
CA ARG A 75 10.15 -12.67 -1.66
C ARG A 75 10.70 -13.91 -2.33
N GLU A 76 10.57 -15.04 -1.64
CA GLU A 76 10.83 -16.37 -2.19
C GLU A 76 9.73 -17.34 -1.75
N TYR A 77 9.11 -18.02 -2.71
CA TYR A 77 8.19 -19.12 -2.46
C TYR A 77 8.85 -20.44 -2.86
N VAL A 78 8.73 -21.46 -2.00
CA VAL A 78 9.18 -22.81 -2.29
C VAL A 78 7.99 -23.77 -2.12
N PRO A 79 7.53 -24.44 -3.19
CA PRO A 79 6.49 -25.45 -3.10
C PRO A 79 6.90 -26.60 -2.17
N ASN A 80 5.91 -27.26 -1.57
CA ASN A 80 6.14 -28.56 -0.95
C ASN A 80 6.50 -29.61 -2.02
N PRO A 81 7.27 -30.66 -1.68
CA PRO A 81 7.58 -31.75 -2.60
C PRO A 81 6.32 -32.36 -3.24
N GLU A 82 6.38 -32.66 -4.53
CA GLU A 82 5.30 -33.27 -5.32
C GLU A 82 3.97 -32.48 -5.32
N PHE A 83 3.94 -31.22 -4.89
CA PHE A 83 2.72 -30.41 -4.91
C PHE A 83 2.42 -29.85 -6.29
N ASN A 84 1.26 -30.22 -6.83
CA ASN A 84 0.65 -29.62 -8.01
C ASN A 84 -0.69 -28.95 -7.67
N GLY A 85 -0.86 -27.69 -8.06
CA GLY A 85 -2.10 -26.95 -7.87
C GLY A 85 -1.87 -25.50 -7.48
N GLU A 86 -2.96 -24.81 -7.13
CA GLU A 86 -2.90 -23.43 -6.65
C GLU A 86 -2.59 -23.38 -5.15
N ASP A 87 -1.76 -22.43 -4.76
CA ASP A 87 -1.48 -22.07 -3.38
C ASP A 87 -1.54 -20.55 -3.24
N SER A 88 -1.79 -20.06 -2.03
CA SER A 88 -1.96 -18.62 -1.79
C SER A 88 -1.54 -18.24 -0.39
N PHE A 89 -1.03 -17.02 -0.26
CA PHE A 89 -0.62 -16.40 0.98
C PHE A 89 -0.88 -14.90 0.87
N THR A 90 -0.97 -14.20 2.00
CA THR A 90 -1.09 -12.74 2.00
C THR A 90 0.17 -12.08 2.52
N VAL A 91 0.37 -10.81 2.14
CA VAL A 91 1.46 -9.96 2.60
C VAL A 91 0.83 -8.69 3.17
N VAL A 92 1.36 -8.21 4.28
CA VAL A 92 0.98 -6.93 4.88
C VAL A 92 1.95 -5.87 4.40
N VAL A 93 1.41 -4.74 3.95
CA VAL A 93 2.17 -3.51 3.67
C VAL A 93 1.99 -2.58 4.87
N ASP A 94 3.09 -2.09 5.40
CA ASP A 94 3.14 -1.23 6.59
C ASP A 94 3.90 0.06 6.26
N GLU A 95 3.46 1.17 6.83
CA GLU A 95 4.06 2.52 6.72
C GLU A 95 4.96 2.86 7.93
#